data_AF-V5NN43-F1
#
_entry.id   AF-V5NN43-F1
#
_cell.length_a   1.000
_cell.length_b   1.000
_cell.length_c   1.000
_cell.angle_alpha   90.00
_cell.angle_beta   90.00
_cell.angle_gamma   90.00
#
_symmetry.space_group_name_H-M   'P 1'
#
loop_
_entity.id
_entity.type
_entity.pdbx_description
1 polymer ?
#
loop_
_entity_poly.entity_id
_entity_poly.type
_entity_poly.pdbx_seq_one_letter_code
_entity_poly.pdbx_strand_id
1 'polypeptide(L)'
;MLKIKLEKTTFENAKAECGLVFIINKDFSHAWVKNKELLETFKYEGEGVFLDQENKILYAGVKEDDVHLLRESACLAVRTLKKLAFKSVKVGVYTCTTHSKDNALLENLKALFLGLKLGLYEYDTFKSNKKESVLKEVVVALELHKPCEKTCANSLEKSAKEALKYAEIMTESLNIVRDLVNTPPMIGTPVYMAEVAQKVAKENHLEIHIHDEKFLEEKKMNAFLAVNKASLSVNPPRLIHLVYKPKKAKKKIALVGKGLTYDCGGLSLKPADYMVTMKADKGGGSAVIGLLNALAKLGVEAEVHGIIGATENMIGPAAYKPDDILISKEGKSIEVRNTDAEGRLVLADCLSYAQDLNPDVIVDFATLTGACVVGLGEFTSAIMGHNEELKNLFETSGLESGELLAKLPFNRHLKKLIESKIADVCNISSSRYGGAITAGLFLNEFIRDEFKDKWLHIDIAGPAYVEKEWDVNSFGASGAGVRACTAFVEELLKKA
;
A
#
# COMPACT_ATOMS: atom_id res chain seq x y z
N MET A 1 19.14 5.08 -1.08
CA MET A 1 18.20 4.85 -2.20
C MET A 1 18.97 4.67 -3.50
N LEU A 2 18.40 3.96 -4.48
CA LEU A 2 19.01 3.79 -5.81
C LEU A 2 18.82 5.07 -6.63
N LYS A 3 19.92 5.71 -7.05
CA LYS A 3 19.88 6.88 -7.92
C LYS A 3 19.64 6.42 -9.35
N ILE A 4 18.69 7.04 -10.05
CA ILE A 4 18.48 6.82 -11.48
C ILE A 4 18.94 8.08 -12.21
N LYS A 5 19.81 7.91 -13.21
CA LYS A 5 20.24 8.97 -14.12
C LYS A 5 19.71 8.68 -15.52
N LEU A 6 19.09 9.67 -16.15
CA LEU A 6 18.62 9.58 -17.52
C LEU A 6 19.69 10.17 -18.46
N GLU A 7 20.13 9.42 -19.46
CA GLU A 7 21.14 9.86 -20.42
C GLU A 7 20.64 9.78 -21.86
N LYS A 8 20.83 10.87 -22.62
CA LYS A 8 20.52 10.94 -24.06
C LYS A 8 21.62 10.26 -24.87
N THR A 9 21.66 8.94 -24.78
CA THR A 9 22.68 8.10 -25.42
C THR A 9 22.04 6.78 -25.82
N THR A 10 22.71 6.03 -26.69
CA THR A 10 22.39 4.62 -26.92
C THR A 10 22.83 3.77 -25.74
N PHE A 11 22.21 2.60 -25.56
CA PHE A 11 22.54 1.62 -24.54
C PHE A 11 24.00 1.19 -24.63
N GLU A 12 24.53 0.99 -25.84
CA GLU A 12 25.92 0.63 -26.11
C GLU A 12 26.89 1.68 -25.58
N ASN A 13 26.57 2.96 -25.82
CA ASN A 13 27.43 4.09 -25.48
C ASN A 13 27.33 4.51 -24.01
N ALA A 14 26.19 4.25 -23.36
CA ALA A 14 26.02 4.47 -21.92
C ALA A 14 27.10 3.73 -21.12
N LYS A 15 27.62 4.37 -20.07
CA LYS A 15 28.71 3.86 -19.24
C LYS A 15 28.20 3.49 -17.85
N ALA A 16 28.39 2.23 -17.47
CA ALA A 16 28.17 1.70 -16.13
C ALA A 16 29.10 0.49 -15.92
N GLU A 17 29.22 0.00 -14.68
CA GLU A 17 30.10 -1.14 -14.40
C GLU A 17 29.55 -2.48 -14.91
N CYS A 18 28.22 -2.60 -15.06
CA CYS A 18 27.54 -3.73 -15.69
C CYS A 18 26.32 -3.29 -16.52
N GLY A 19 25.80 -4.17 -17.37
CA GLY A 19 24.55 -3.99 -18.12
C GLY A 19 23.40 -4.82 -17.56
N LEU A 20 22.17 -4.34 -17.74
CA LEU A 20 20.93 -5.06 -17.47
C LEU A 20 20.10 -5.13 -18.77
N VAL A 21 19.72 -6.33 -19.16
CA VAL A 21 18.93 -6.61 -20.36
C VAL A 21 17.76 -7.52 -20.00
N PHE A 22 16.54 -7.12 -20.33
CA PHE A 22 15.38 -7.98 -20.18
C PHE A 22 15.19 -8.89 -21.40
N ILE A 23 14.90 -10.16 -21.15
CA ILE A 23 14.53 -11.15 -22.17
C ILE A 23 13.02 -11.33 -22.10
N ILE A 24 12.30 -10.79 -23.08
CA ILE A 24 10.83 -10.78 -23.10
C ILE A 24 10.34 -12.01 -23.87
N ASN A 25 9.47 -12.81 -23.26
CA ASN A 25 8.86 -13.98 -23.89
C ASN A 25 9.87 -14.91 -24.59
N LYS A 26 11.01 -15.16 -23.92
CA LYS A 26 12.12 -15.99 -24.41
C LYS A 26 12.72 -15.49 -25.76
N ASP A 27 12.55 -14.22 -26.11
CA ASP A 27 13.17 -13.62 -27.29
C ASP A 27 14.61 -13.15 -27.00
N PHE A 28 15.58 -13.88 -27.60
CA PHE A 28 17.02 -13.61 -27.50
C PHE A 28 17.59 -12.93 -28.76
N SER A 29 16.75 -12.38 -29.64
CA SER A 29 17.18 -11.82 -30.93
C SER A 29 17.72 -10.39 -30.85
N HIS A 30 17.41 -9.66 -29.77
CA HIS A 30 17.79 -8.25 -29.66
C HIS A 30 19.31 -8.04 -29.62
N ALA A 31 19.79 -6.98 -30.27
CA ALA A 31 21.23 -6.67 -30.38
C ALA A 31 21.94 -6.48 -29.02
N TRP A 32 21.19 -6.18 -27.97
CA TRP A 32 21.70 -6.06 -26.60
C TRP A 32 22.10 -7.40 -25.97
N VAL A 33 21.68 -8.53 -26.57
CA VAL A 33 22.14 -9.88 -26.22
C VAL A 33 23.50 -10.12 -26.88
N LYS A 34 24.59 -9.85 -26.16
CA LYS A 34 25.95 -9.85 -26.73
C LYS A 34 26.51 -11.23 -27.07
N ASN A 35 26.19 -12.24 -26.26
CA ASN A 35 26.71 -13.59 -26.43
C ASN A 35 25.58 -14.61 -26.23
N LYS A 36 24.86 -14.90 -27.32
CA LYS A 36 23.72 -15.84 -27.31
C LYS A 36 24.16 -17.29 -27.08
N GLU A 37 25.30 -17.69 -27.66
CA GLU A 37 25.85 -19.04 -27.51
C GLU A 37 26.16 -19.37 -26.04
N LEU A 38 26.61 -18.38 -25.26
CA LEU A 38 26.80 -18.53 -23.81
C LEU A 38 25.49 -18.90 -23.09
N LEU A 39 24.39 -18.23 -23.43
CA LEU A 39 23.08 -18.49 -22.82
C LEU A 39 22.59 -19.90 -23.15
N GLU A 40 22.76 -20.33 -24.41
CA GLU A 40 22.43 -21.67 -24.87
C GLU A 40 23.29 -22.74 -24.16
N THR A 41 24.61 -22.51 -24.06
CA THR A 41 25.56 -23.41 -23.39
C THR A 41 25.16 -23.68 -21.94
N PHE A 42 24.73 -22.64 -21.21
CA PHE A 42 24.31 -22.76 -19.82
C PHE A 42 22.80 -22.96 -19.64
N LYS A 43 22.06 -23.21 -20.73
CA LYS A 43 20.61 -23.51 -20.73
C LYS A 43 19.76 -22.43 -20.06
N TYR A 44 20.11 -21.16 -20.25
CA TYR A 44 19.24 -20.06 -19.82
C TYR A 44 18.13 -19.83 -20.84
N GLU A 45 16.89 -20.18 -20.46
CA GLU A 45 15.72 -20.09 -21.32
C GLU A 45 14.78 -18.91 -20.97
N GLY A 46 15.33 -17.88 -20.32
CA GLY A 46 14.57 -16.65 -20.01
C GLY A 46 13.73 -16.73 -18.75
N GLU A 47 14.04 -17.64 -17.84
CA GLU A 47 13.37 -17.78 -16.53
C GLU A 47 14.32 -17.33 -15.40
N GLY A 48 13.85 -16.40 -14.56
CA GLY A 48 14.70 -15.79 -13.53
C GLY A 48 15.80 -14.92 -14.13
N VAL A 49 17.01 -14.98 -13.56
CA VAL A 49 18.15 -14.14 -13.95
C VAL A 49 19.37 -14.96 -14.34
N PHE A 50 20.19 -14.43 -15.24
CA PHE A 50 21.45 -15.02 -15.66
C PHE A 50 22.53 -13.95 -15.82
N LEU A 51 23.70 -14.14 -15.21
CA LEU A 51 24.81 -13.18 -15.31
C LEU A 51 25.88 -13.68 -16.28
N ASP A 52 25.99 -13.02 -17.43
CA ASP A 52 27.16 -13.13 -18.30
C ASP A 52 28.34 -12.44 -17.62
N GLN A 53 29.28 -13.25 -17.14
CA GLN A 53 30.40 -12.83 -16.31
C GLN A 53 31.43 -12.02 -17.09
N GLU A 54 31.69 -12.39 -18.35
CA GLU A 54 32.72 -11.74 -19.18
C GLU A 54 32.24 -10.37 -19.66
N ASN A 55 31.00 -10.30 -20.19
CA ASN A 55 30.43 -9.05 -20.66
C ASN A 55 29.85 -8.19 -19.53
N LYS A 56 29.75 -8.74 -18.30
CA LYS A 56 29.11 -8.12 -17.14
C LYS A 56 27.67 -7.70 -17.46
N ILE A 57 26.90 -8.60 -18.08
CA ILE A 57 25.49 -8.36 -18.42
C ILE A 57 24.61 -9.27 -17.59
N LEU A 58 23.73 -8.69 -16.78
CA LEU A 58 22.65 -9.41 -16.13
C LEU A 58 21.45 -9.47 -17.09
N TYR A 59 21.07 -10.67 -17.47
CA TYR A 59 19.81 -10.94 -18.16
C TYR A 59 18.72 -11.23 -17.13
N ALA A 60 17.54 -10.65 -17.32
CA ALA A 60 16.36 -10.89 -16.49
C ALA A 60 15.17 -11.27 -17.36
N GLY A 61 14.59 -12.43 -17.10
CA GLY A 61 13.44 -12.95 -17.83
C GLY A 61 12.18 -12.16 -17.53
N VAL A 62 11.43 -11.80 -18.57
CA VAL A 62 10.07 -11.26 -18.48
C VAL A 62 9.18 -12.25 -19.22
N LYS A 63 8.38 -13.03 -18.50
CA LYS A 63 7.73 -14.24 -19.02
C LYS A 63 6.82 -13.95 -20.22
N GLU A 64 6.07 -12.86 -20.16
CA GLU A 64 5.15 -12.40 -21.21
C GLU A 64 5.42 -10.91 -21.47
N ASP A 65 4.97 -10.37 -22.61
CA ASP A 65 5.13 -8.94 -22.94
C ASP A 65 4.17 -8.06 -22.11
N ASP A 66 4.35 -8.03 -20.79
CA ASP A 66 3.47 -7.43 -19.79
C ASP A 66 4.22 -6.43 -18.88
N VAL A 67 3.63 -5.26 -18.68
CA VAL A 67 4.23 -4.16 -17.89
C VAL A 67 4.40 -4.48 -16.40
N HIS A 68 3.55 -5.32 -15.81
CA HIS A 68 3.67 -5.74 -14.42
C HIS A 68 4.82 -6.74 -14.26
N LEU A 69 4.97 -7.67 -15.20
CA LEU A 69 6.11 -8.59 -15.20
C LEU A 69 7.44 -7.85 -15.41
N LEU A 70 7.46 -6.80 -16.23
CA LEU A 70 8.64 -5.92 -16.35
C LEU A 70 9.00 -5.29 -14.99
N ARG A 71 8.00 -4.85 -14.23
CA ARG A 71 8.18 -4.27 -12.89
C ARG A 71 8.79 -5.28 -11.91
N GLU A 72 8.26 -6.50 -11.90
CA GLU A 72 8.74 -7.60 -11.06
C GLU A 72 10.20 -7.95 -11.41
N SER A 73 10.49 -8.18 -12.69
CA SER A 73 11.84 -8.54 -13.16
C SER A 73 12.85 -7.43 -12.91
N ALA A 74 12.45 -6.16 -13.00
CA ALA A 74 13.30 -5.03 -12.65
C ALA A 74 13.68 -5.02 -11.16
N CYS A 75 12.73 -5.36 -10.28
CA CYS A 75 12.99 -5.52 -8.85
C CYS A 75 13.93 -6.70 -8.58
N LEU A 76 13.65 -7.87 -9.18
CA LEU A 76 14.50 -9.06 -9.07
C LEU A 76 15.94 -8.82 -9.55
N ALA A 77 16.10 -8.09 -10.65
CA ALA A 77 17.40 -7.73 -11.18
C ALA A 77 18.22 -6.91 -10.17
N VAL A 78 17.61 -5.89 -9.55
CA VAL A 78 18.30 -5.07 -8.55
C VAL A 78 18.57 -5.83 -7.25
N ARG A 79 17.65 -6.71 -6.79
CA ARG A 79 17.93 -7.61 -5.65
C ARG A 79 19.14 -8.50 -5.90
N THR A 80 19.31 -8.95 -7.14
CA THR A 80 20.47 -9.74 -7.57
C THR A 80 21.74 -8.88 -7.54
N LEU A 81 21.73 -7.71 -8.19
CA LEU A 81 22.88 -6.81 -8.29
C LEU A 81 23.30 -6.22 -6.94
N LYS A 82 22.37 -6.01 -6.01
CA LYS A 82 22.63 -5.52 -4.64
C LYS A 82 23.67 -6.37 -3.91
N LYS A 83 23.72 -7.67 -4.19
CA LYS A 83 24.62 -8.65 -3.57
C LYS A 83 26.00 -8.71 -4.24
N LEU A 84 26.18 -8.00 -5.36
CA LEU A 84 27.41 -7.98 -6.15
C LEU A 84 28.22 -6.69 -5.91
N ALA A 85 29.41 -6.62 -6.50
CA ALA A 85 30.37 -5.53 -6.29
C ALA A 85 30.27 -4.39 -7.33
N PHE A 86 29.24 -4.37 -8.17
CA PHE A 86 29.06 -3.32 -9.17
C PHE A 86 28.44 -2.06 -8.55
N LYS A 87 29.06 -0.89 -8.74
CA LYS A 87 28.57 0.40 -8.24
C LYS A 87 27.41 0.95 -9.07
N SER A 88 27.41 0.66 -10.37
CA SER A 88 26.40 1.14 -11.31
C SER A 88 26.02 0.08 -12.35
N VAL A 89 24.75 0.12 -12.75
CA VAL A 89 24.20 -0.70 -13.84
C VAL A 89 23.58 0.19 -14.91
N LYS A 90 23.70 -0.17 -16.19
CA LYS A 90 22.97 0.49 -17.28
C LYS A 90 21.81 -0.34 -17.79
N VAL A 91 20.73 0.32 -18.22
CA VAL A 91 19.55 -0.32 -18.80
C VAL A 91 18.97 0.56 -19.90
N GLY A 92 18.37 -0.04 -20.93
CA GLY A 92 17.60 0.69 -21.94
C GLY A 92 16.14 0.91 -21.53
N VAL A 93 15.34 1.47 -22.43
CA VAL A 93 13.90 1.69 -22.21
C VAL A 93 13.09 0.56 -22.84
N TYR A 94 12.22 -0.05 -22.03
CA TYR A 94 11.34 -1.14 -22.42
C TYR A 94 9.89 -0.67 -22.50
N THR A 95 9.10 -1.25 -23.40
CA THR A 95 7.70 -0.86 -23.67
C THR A 95 6.80 -2.10 -23.80
N CYS A 96 6.64 -2.86 -22.72
CA CYS A 96 5.74 -4.00 -22.67
C CYS A 96 4.27 -3.60 -22.87
N THR A 97 3.40 -4.58 -23.12
CA THR A 97 1.96 -4.33 -23.22
C THR A 97 1.40 -3.81 -21.88
N THR A 98 0.53 -2.82 -21.97
CA THR A 98 -0.11 -2.12 -20.84
C THR A 98 -1.63 -2.23 -20.94
N HIS A 99 -2.34 -1.93 -19.84
CA HIS A 99 -3.81 -1.93 -19.80
C HIS A 99 -4.43 -0.87 -20.70
N SER A 100 -3.79 0.29 -20.81
CA SER A 100 -4.20 1.37 -21.71
C SER A 100 -3.20 1.53 -22.86
N LYS A 101 -3.71 1.71 -24.09
CA LYS A 101 -2.88 2.13 -25.24
C LYS A 101 -2.47 3.60 -25.12
N ASP A 102 -3.25 4.40 -24.42
CA ASP A 102 -2.96 5.80 -24.16
C ASP A 102 -1.97 5.89 -22.99
N ASN A 103 -0.80 6.51 -23.24
CA ASN A 103 0.32 6.65 -22.29
C ASN A 103 1.10 5.36 -21.93
N ALA A 104 1.02 4.31 -22.74
CA ALA A 104 1.77 3.05 -22.54
C ALA A 104 3.27 3.25 -22.22
N LEU A 105 3.93 4.23 -22.87
CA LEU A 105 5.33 4.57 -22.60
C LEU A 105 5.55 5.06 -21.16
N LEU A 106 4.69 5.96 -20.67
CA LEU A 106 4.83 6.52 -19.33
C LEU A 106 4.61 5.44 -18.27
N GLU A 107 3.63 4.57 -18.46
CA GLU A 107 3.34 3.45 -17.56
C GLU A 107 4.51 2.46 -17.49
N ASN A 108 5.10 2.10 -18.63
CA ASN A 108 6.29 1.25 -18.67
C ASN A 108 7.51 1.88 -17.98
N LEU A 109 7.73 3.18 -18.18
CA LEU A 109 8.81 3.90 -17.50
C LEU A 109 8.56 3.95 -15.98
N LYS A 110 7.32 4.19 -15.54
CA LYS A 110 6.93 4.12 -14.12
C LYS A 110 7.20 2.73 -13.56
N ALA A 111 6.82 1.68 -14.29
CA ALA A 111 7.05 0.29 -13.88
C ALA A 111 8.54 -0.05 -13.77
N LEU A 112 9.33 0.23 -14.81
CA LEU A 112 10.76 -0.02 -14.81
C LEU A 112 11.46 0.71 -13.65
N PHE A 113 11.26 2.03 -13.53
CA PHE A 113 11.97 2.83 -12.52
C PHE A 113 11.54 2.49 -11.09
N LEU A 114 10.25 2.24 -10.87
CA LEU A 114 9.76 1.82 -9.56
C LEU A 114 10.27 0.43 -9.20
N GLY A 115 10.20 -0.55 -10.12
CA GLY A 115 10.72 -1.89 -9.92
C GLY A 115 12.20 -1.89 -9.55
N LEU A 116 13.03 -1.18 -10.33
CA LEU A 116 14.45 -1.01 -10.04
C LEU A 116 14.70 -0.45 -8.63
N LYS A 117 14.01 0.64 -8.26
CA LYS A 117 14.20 1.28 -6.95
C LYS A 117 13.77 0.38 -5.79
N LEU A 118 12.65 -0.35 -5.93
CA LEU A 118 12.12 -1.23 -4.90
C LEU A 118 12.99 -2.47 -4.67
N GLY A 119 13.79 -2.89 -5.65
CA GLY A 119 14.72 -4.01 -5.51
C GLY A 119 15.84 -3.82 -4.46
N LEU A 120 16.06 -2.59 -3.97
CA LEU A 120 16.99 -2.36 -2.85
C LEU A 120 16.39 -2.60 -1.47
N TYR A 121 15.06 -2.53 -1.34
CA TYR A 121 14.40 -2.58 -0.04
C TYR A 121 14.48 -3.98 0.57
N GLU A 122 14.92 -4.05 1.81
CA GLU A 122 14.77 -5.19 2.70
C GLU A 122 14.68 -4.65 4.13
N TYR A 123 13.93 -5.33 4.99
CA TYR A 123 13.86 -4.96 6.40
C TYR A 123 14.98 -5.63 7.19
N ASP A 124 16.20 -5.12 7.04
CA ASP A 124 17.42 -5.63 7.68
C ASP A 124 17.83 -4.85 8.95
N THR A 125 16.99 -3.92 9.44
CA THR A 125 17.30 -3.02 10.56
C THR A 125 17.95 -3.73 11.74
N PHE A 126 17.43 -4.92 12.10
CA PHE A 126 17.87 -5.75 13.23
C PHE A 126 18.87 -6.87 12.87
N LYS A 127 19.32 -6.96 11.61
CA LYS A 127 20.32 -7.96 11.18
C LYS A 127 21.72 -7.46 11.50
N SER A 128 22.45 -8.17 12.37
CA SER A 128 23.84 -7.82 12.71
C SER A 128 24.82 -7.98 11.54
N ASN A 129 24.48 -8.81 10.55
CA ASN A 129 25.30 -9.07 9.36
C ASN A 129 24.91 -8.20 8.15
N LYS A 130 24.06 -7.17 8.32
CA LYS A 130 23.70 -6.26 7.24
C LYS A 130 24.94 -5.58 6.67
N LYS A 131 24.97 -5.42 5.34
CA LYS A 131 26.08 -4.79 4.62
C LYS A 131 25.56 -3.69 3.74
N GLU A 132 26.32 -2.61 3.65
CA GLU A 132 25.99 -1.55 2.71
C GLU A 132 26.13 -2.07 1.27
N SER A 133 25.07 -1.92 0.47
CA SER A 133 25.11 -2.23 -0.96
C SER A 133 26.14 -1.35 -1.69
N VAL A 134 26.98 -1.99 -2.51
CA VAL A 134 27.91 -1.29 -3.42
C VAL A 134 27.14 -0.63 -4.56
N LEU A 135 26.06 -1.25 -5.05
CA LEU A 135 25.19 -0.69 -6.07
C LEU A 135 24.51 0.58 -5.54
N LYS A 136 24.74 1.71 -6.21
CA LYS A 136 24.17 3.02 -5.87
C LYS A 136 23.43 3.69 -7.03
N GLU A 137 23.72 3.32 -8.27
CA GLU A 137 23.28 4.05 -9.45
C GLU A 137 22.78 3.15 -10.58
N VAL A 138 21.72 3.59 -11.25
CA VAL A 138 21.26 3.07 -12.54
C VAL A 138 21.39 4.18 -13.57
N VAL A 139 22.04 3.88 -14.69
CA VAL A 139 22.08 4.74 -15.87
C VAL A 139 21.06 4.23 -16.88
N VAL A 140 20.03 5.03 -17.16
CA VAL A 140 19.01 4.71 -18.15
C VAL A 140 19.41 5.38 -19.45
N ALA A 141 19.81 4.57 -20.44
CA ALA A 141 19.99 5.04 -21.80
C ALA A 141 18.60 5.29 -22.40
N LEU A 142 18.33 6.52 -22.85
CA LEU A 142 17.06 6.91 -23.46
C LEU A 142 16.95 6.40 -24.91
N GLU A 143 17.06 5.09 -25.06
CA GLU A 143 16.92 4.32 -26.29
C GLU A 143 15.88 3.20 -26.07
N LEU A 144 14.95 3.07 -27.02
CA LEU A 144 13.89 2.09 -26.96
C LEU A 144 14.38 0.70 -27.40
N HIS A 145 14.05 -0.33 -26.63
CA HIS A 145 14.29 -1.74 -26.97
C HIS A 145 13.50 -2.20 -28.21
N LYS A 146 12.30 -1.66 -28.42
CA LYS A 146 11.51 -1.91 -29.64
C LYS A 146 10.94 -0.60 -30.16
N PRO A 147 10.82 -0.40 -31.48
CA PRO A 147 10.17 0.77 -32.05
C PRO A 147 8.76 0.92 -31.46
N CYS A 148 8.45 2.09 -30.89
CA CYS A 148 7.09 2.41 -30.48
C CYS A 148 6.36 3.02 -31.68
N GLU A 149 5.19 2.50 -32.05
CA GLU A 149 4.39 2.97 -33.20
C GLU A 149 4.00 4.46 -33.11
N LYS A 150 4.21 5.10 -31.94
CA LYS A 150 4.18 6.56 -31.77
C LYS A 150 5.20 7.03 -30.72
N THR A 151 6.36 7.56 -31.12
CA THR A 151 7.04 8.59 -30.31
C THR A 151 8.10 9.39 -31.08
N CYS A 152 7.93 10.71 -31.11
CA CYS A 152 8.96 11.68 -31.44
C CYS A 152 9.95 11.76 -30.26
N ALA A 153 11.26 11.72 -30.48
CA ALA A 153 12.30 11.70 -29.42
C ALA A 153 12.18 12.78 -28.32
N ASN A 154 11.46 13.88 -28.57
CA ASN A 154 11.15 14.91 -27.56
C ASN A 154 10.10 14.48 -26.50
N SER A 155 9.31 13.42 -26.73
CA SER A 155 8.35 12.89 -25.73
C SER A 155 9.00 11.90 -24.75
N LEU A 156 10.01 11.13 -25.18
CA LEU A 156 10.63 10.09 -24.33
C LEU A 156 11.32 10.68 -23.10
N GLU A 157 12.13 11.73 -23.27
CA GLU A 157 12.80 12.39 -22.14
C GLU A 157 11.79 12.98 -21.14
N LYS A 158 10.72 13.61 -21.65
CA LYS A 158 9.67 14.19 -20.79
C LYS A 158 8.96 13.09 -19.98
N SER A 159 8.51 12.03 -20.63
CA SER A 159 7.88 10.89 -19.96
C SER A 159 8.82 10.21 -18.98
N ALA A 160 10.12 10.11 -19.29
CA ALA A 160 11.11 9.52 -18.38
C ALA A 160 11.32 10.40 -17.14
N LYS A 161 11.37 11.73 -17.28
CA LYS A 161 11.46 12.63 -16.11
C LYS A 161 10.21 12.56 -15.23
N GLU A 162 9.04 12.48 -15.84
CA GLU A 162 7.76 12.33 -15.13
C GLU A 162 7.69 10.98 -14.39
N ALA A 163 8.01 9.88 -15.06
CA ALA A 163 8.08 8.55 -14.45
C ALA A 163 9.12 8.48 -13.32
N LEU A 164 10.28 9.14 -13.49
CA LEU A 164 11.32 9.19 -12.47
C LEU A 164 10.83 9.92 -11.22
N LYS A 165 10.20 11.09 -11.39
CA LYS A 165 9.58 11.83 -10.27
C LYS A 165 8.58 10.95 -9.53
N TYR A 166 7.69 10.27 -10.25
CA TYR A 166 6.75 9.32 -9.65
C TYR A 166 7.46 8.20 -8.90
N ALA A 167 8.43 7.54 -9.51
CA ALA A 167 9.13 6.41 -8.92
C ALA A 167 9.91 6.82 -7.66
N GLU A 168 10.48 8.03 -7.61
CA GLU A 168 11.15 8.56 -6.41
C GLU A 168 10.18 8.78 -5.26
N ILE A 169 9.10 9.52 -5.51
CA ILE A 169 8.07 9.80 -4.50
C ILE A 169 7.42 8.52 -4.01
N MET A 170 7.06 7.61 -4.93
CA MET A 170 6.38 6.37 -4.60
C MET A 170 7.30 5.41 -3.85
N THR A 171 8.57 5.31 -4.22
CA THR A 171 9.55 4.49 -3.46
C THR A 171 9.69 4.99 -2.03
N GLU A 172 9.86 6.30 -1.85
CA GLU A 172 9.97 6.91 -0.52
C GLU A 172 8.71 6.63 0.31
N SER A 173 7.53 6.88 -0.27
CA SER A 173 6.25 6.70 0.39
C SER A 173 6.01 5.25 0.78
N LEU A 174 6.24 4.30 -0.13
CA LEU A 174 6.14 2.87 0.17
C LEU A 174 7.10 2.45 1.29
N ASN A 175 8.35 2.92 1.26
CA ASN A 175 9.32 2.53 2.27
C ASN A 175 9.02 3.15 3.65
N ILE A 176 8.46 4.37 3.73
CA ILE A 176 7.92 4.91 4.99
C ILE A 176 6.88 3.96 5.58
N VAL A 177 5.94 3.48 4.75
CA VAL A 177 4.90 2.54 5.18
C VAL A 177 5.50 1.20 5.59
N ARG A 178 6.40 0.64 4.77
CA ARG A 178 7.02 -0.66 5.04
C ARG A 178 7.83 -0.63 6.32
N ASP A 179 8.62 0.42 6.55
CA ASP A 179 9.40 0.57 7.78
C ASP A 179 8.50 0.70 9.00
N LEU A 180 7.44 1.51 8.91
CA LEU A 180 6.48 1.65 10.01
C LEU A 180 5.79 0.32 10.33
N VAL A 181 5.25 -0.38 9.34
CA VAL A 181 4.56 -1.67 9.52
C VAL A 181 5.53 -2.75 10.04
N ASN A 182 6.75 -2.80 9.51
CA ASN A 182 7.75 -3.78 9.94
C ASN A 182 8.32 -3.51 11.34
N THR A 183 8.22 -2.26 11.84
CA THR A 183 8.64 -1.87 13.19
C THR A 183 7.94 -2.75 14.24
N PRO A 184 8.69 -3.45 15.12
CA PRO A 184 8.13 -4.35 16.11
C PRO A 184 7.31 -3.59 17.16
N PRO A 185 6.31 -4.23 17.80
CA PRO A 185 5.25 -3.52 18.53
C PRO A 185 5.73 -2.79 19.78
N MET A 186 6.78 -3.29 20.45
CA MET A 186 7.39 -2.59 21.61
C MET A 186 7.98 -1.22 21.23
N ILE A 187 8.37 -1.02 19.97
CA ILE A 187 8.88 0.26 19.45
C ILE A 187 7.75 1.00 18.73
N GLY A 188 7.03 0.30 17.85
CA GLY A 188 6.02 0.86 16.96
C GLY A 188 4.66 1.05 17.61
N THR A 189 4.62 1.77 18.73
CA THR A 189 3.42 2.10 19.53
C THR A 189 2.54 3.16 18.85
N PRO A 190 1.33 3.47 19.38
CA PRO A 190 0.49 4.55 18.82
C PRO A 190 1.18 5.92 18.83
N VAL A 191 2.00 6.17 19.85
CA VAL A 191 2.85 7.38 19.93
C VAL A 191 3.89 7.38 18.81
N TYR A 192 4.55 6.26 18.55
CA TYR A 192 5.52 6.14 17.45
C TYR A 192 4.87 6.36 16.08
N MET A 193 3.65 5.85 15.85
CA MET A 193 2.91 6.18 14.61
C MET A 193 2.68 7.69 14.47
N ALA A 194 2.32 8.36 15.57
CA ALA A 194 2.12 9.80 15.59
C ALA A 194 3.44 10.58 15.31
N GLU A 195 4.57 10.11 15.83
CA GLU A 195 5.90 10.67 15.54
C GLU A 195 6.28 10.53 14.06
N VAL A 196 5.99 9.38 13.44
CA VAL A 196 6.21 9.19 12.00
C VAL A 196 5.31 10.12 11.18
N ALA A 197 4.04 10.27 11.57
CA ALA A 197 3.14 11.23 10.94
C ALA A 197 3.63 12.68 11.09
N GLN A 198 4.17 13.07 12.25
CA GLN A 198 4.79 14.40 12.44
C GLN A 198 5.99 14.62 11.51
N LYS A 199 6.83 13.60 11.29
CA LYS A 199 7.95 13.69 10.33
C LYS A 199 7.44 13.94 8.91
N VAL A 200 6.43 13.19 8.48
CA VAL A 200 5.78 13.38 7.17
C VAL A 200 5.15 14.77 7.05
N ALA A 201 4.45 15.23 8.09
CA ALA A 201 3.86 16.57 8.11
C ALA A 201 4.92 17.67 8.01
N LYS A 202 6.01 17.56 8.77
CA LYS A 202 7.10 18.52 8.76
C LYS A 202 7.79 18.59 7.40
N GLU A 203 8.10 17.44 6.80
CA GLU A 203 8.75 17.35 5.49
C GLU A 203 7.91 18.00 4.38
N ASN A 204 6.59 17.78 4.42
CA ASN A 204 5.68 18.22 3.37
C ASN A 204 4.91 19.51 3.72
N HIS A 205 5.22 20.14 4.85
CA HIS A 205 4.54 21.34 5.36
C HIS A 205 3.01 21.15 5.51
N LEU A 206 2.60 19.99 6.01
CA LEU A 206 1.20 19.65 6.25
C LEU A 206 0.75 20.16 7.62
N GLU A 207 -0.53 20.48 7.73
CA GLU A 207 -1.17 20.63 9.03
C GLU A 207 -1.33 19.25 9.68
N ILE A 208 -1.13 19.17 10.99
CA ILE A 208 -1.26 17.92 11.75
C ILE A 208 -1.86 18.19 13.12
N HIS A 209 -2.85 17.37 13.48
CA HIS A 209 -3.42 17.29 14.82
C HIS A 209 -3.20 15.89 15.37
N ILE A 210 -2.79 15.81 16.63
CA ILE A 210 -2.59 14.54 17.34
C ILE A 210 -3.41 14.61 18.61
N HIS A 211 -4.49 13.86 18.60
CA HIS A 211 -5.46 13.82 19.69
C HIS A 211 -5.20 12.59 20.57
N ASP A 212 -5.41 12.76 21.86
CA ASP A 212 -5.25 11.72 22.89
C ASP A 212 -6.61 11.20 23.37
N GLU A 213 -6.61 10.34 24.39
CA GLU A 213 -7.82 9.75 24.98
C GLU A 213 -8.83 10.79 25.46
N LYS A 214 -8.40 11.97 25.93
CA LYS A 214 -9.30 13.00 26.46
C LYS A 214 -10.12 13.63 25.35
N PHE A 215 -9.50 13.84 24.19
CA PHE A 215 -10.25 14.28 23.01
C PHE A 215 -11.24 13.22 22.55
N LEU A 216 -10.85 11.94 22.57
CA LEU A 216 -11.77 10.84 22.24
C LEU A 216 -12.97 10.81 23.20
N GLU A 217 -12.74 11.06 24.49
CA GLU A 217 -13.81 11.17 25.51
C GLU A 217 -14.73 12.36 25.23
N GLU A 218 -14.16 13.54 24.95
CA GLU A 218 -14.93 14.75 24.59
C GLU A 218 -15.80 14.51 23.35
N LYS A 219 -15.26 13.81 22.34
CA LYS A 219 -15.96 13.47 21.10
C LYS A 219 -16.84 12.23 21.20
N LYS A 220 -16.95 11.62 22.38
CA LYS A 220 -17.75 10.40 22.61
C LYS A 220 -17.39 9.25 21.66
N MET A 221 -16.10 9.08 21.39
CA MET A 221 -15.55 7.99 20.60
C MET A 221 -15.37 6.74 21.48
N ASN A 222 -16.46 6.27 22.08
CA ASN A 222 -16.39 5.22 23.09
C ASN A 222 -16.09 3.84 22.49
N ALA A 223 -16.34 3.61 21.19
CA ALA A 223 -15.99 2.36 20.53
C ALA A 223 -14.47 2.25 20.33
N PHE A 224 -13.81 3.34 19.93
CA PHE A 224 -12.35 3.45 19.91
C PHE A 224 -11.78 3.31 21.33
N LEU A 225 -12.24 4.12 22.29
CA LEU A 225 -11.74 4.07 23.66
C LEU A 225 -11.85 2.69 24.29
N ALA A 226 -12.93 1.94 24.01
CA ALA A 226 -13.12 0.58 24.54
C ALA A 226 -11.97 -0.35 24.16
N VAL A 227 -11.52 -0.33 22.89
CA VAL A 227 -10.41 -1.15 22.40
C VAL A 227 -9.11 -0.82 23.16
N ASN A 228 -8.86 0.46 23.43
CA ASN A 228 -7.64 0.88 24.13
C ASN A 228 -7.65 0.60 25.65
N LYS A 229 -8.82 0.36 26.28
CA LYS A 229 -8.94 0.31 27.75
C LYS A 229 -7.91 -0.58 28.46
N ALA A 230 -7.56 -1.72 27.87
CA ALA A 230 -6.60 -2.64 28.45
C ALA A 230 -5.16 -2.10 28.48
N SER A 231 -4.79 -1.30 27.48
CA SER A 231 -3.43 -0.77 27.28
C SER A 231 -3.30 0.73 27.58
N LEU A 232 -4.38 1.42 27.94
CA LEU A 232 -4.40 2.87 28.19
C LEU A 232 -3.26 3.38 29.10
N SER A 233 -2.98 2.67 30.20
CA SER A 233 -1.93 3.04 31.16
C SER A 233 -0.50 2.73 30.71
N VAL A 234 -0.34 2.01 29.60
CA VAL A 234 0.96 1.62 29.02
C VAL A 234 1.19 2.40 27.73
N ASN A 235 0.27 2.28 26.77
CA ASN A 235 0.29 2.90 25.47
C ASN A 235 -1.07 3.59 25.20
N PRO A 236 -1.20 4.90 25.46
CA PRO A 236 -2.44 5.63 25.23
C PRO A 236 -2.77 5.72 23.73
N PRO A 237 -4.05 5.86 23.36
CA PRO A 237 -4.48 5.88 21.98
C PRO A 237 -4.10 7.21 21.33
N ARG A 238 -3.99 7.22 20.00
CA ARG A 238 -3.79 8.43 19.22
C ARG A 238 -4.78 8.46 18.06
N LEU A 239 -5.54 9.54 17.95
CA LEU A 239 -6.22 9.90 16.71
C LEU A 239 -5.35 10.93 15.99
N ILE A 240 -4.73 10.49 14.90
CA ILE A 240 -3.82 11.33 14.10
C ILE A 240 -4.62 11.88 12.92
N HIS A 241 -4.55 13.19 12.70
CA HIS A 241 -5.21 13.87 11.59
C HIS A 241 -4.20 14.75 10.84
N LEU A 242 -3.80 14.30 9.65
CA LEU A 242 -2.97 15.04 8.71
C LEU A 242 -3.85 15.78 7.70
N VAL A 243 -3.47 17.00 7.32
CA VAL A 243 -4.20 17.80 6.32
C VAL A 243 -3.22 18.32 5.26
N TYR A 244 -3.40 17.85 4.03
CA TYR A 244 -2.81 18.45 2.85
C TYR A 244 -3.83 19.36 2.18
N LYS A 245 -3.50 20.65 2.07
CA LYS A 245 -4.38 21.67 1.48
C LYS A 245 -3.65 22.49 0.42
N PRO A 246 -3.72 22.11 -0.87
CA PRO A 246 -3.11 22.87 -1.94
C PRO A 246 -3.82 24.20 -2.18
N LYS A 247 -3.18 25.08 -2.94
CA LYS A 247 -3.77 26.38 -3.35
C LYS A 247 -5.09 26.20 -4.13
N LYS A 248 -5.21 25.11 -4.89
CA LYS A 248 -6.40 24.75 -5.67
C LYS A 248 -6.78 23.33 -5.33
N ALA A 249 -7.97 23.15 -4.75
CA ALA A 249 -8.55 21.86 -4.44
C ALA A 249 -9.85 21.69 -5.24
N LYS A 250 -9.88 20.70 -6.14
CA LYS A 250 -11.07 20.29 -6.90
C LYS A 250 -12.00 19.39 -6.09
N LYS A 251 -11.44 18.67 -5.12
CA LYS A 251 -12.13 17.72 -4.23
C LYS A 251 -11.58 17.81 -2.82
N LYS A 252 -12.41 17.46 -1.85
CA LYS A 252 -12.01 17.11 -0.48
C LYS A 252 -12.10 15.60 -0.29
N ILE A 253 -11.00 14.96 0.05
CA ILE A 253 -10.88 13.51 0.17
C ILE A 253 -10.46 13.15 1.59
N ALA A 254 -11.20 12.28 2.26
CA ALA A 254 -10.82 11.74 3.57
C ALA A 254 -10.33 10.29 3.43
N LEU A 255 -9.10 10.04 3.85
CA LEU A 255 -8.47 8.74 3.90
C LEU A 255 -8.40 8.28 5.35
N VAL A 256 -9.04 7.16 5.68
CA VAL A 256 -9.17 6.67 7.07
C VAL A 256 -8.40 5.36 7.21
N GLY A 257 -7.58 5.22 8.25
CA GLY A 257 -6.71 4.06 8.41
C GLY A 257 -6.85 3.38 9.77
N LYS A 258 -7.03 2.06 9.77
CA LYS A 258 -6.91 1.20 10.97
C LYS A 258 -5.44 1.19 11.43
N GLY A 259 -5.17 1.72 12.62
CA GLY A 259 -3.83 1.84 13.20
C GLY A 259 -3.58 0.91 14.40
N LEU A 260 -3.95 -0.37 14.31
CA LEU A 260 -3.72 -1.31 15.42
C LEU A 260 -2.24 -1.69 15.48
N THR A 261 -1.50 -1.01 16.36
CA THR A 261 -0.04 -1.18 16.47
C THR A 261 0.38 -2.56 16.94
N TYR A 262 -0.52 -3.22 17.68
CA TYR A 262 -0.52 -4.65 17.93
C TYR A 262 -1.95 -5.12 18.23
N ASP A 263 -2.27 -6.32 17.80
CA ASP A 263 -3.56 -6.97 18.06
C ASP A 263 -3.35 -8.39 18.60
N CYS A 264 -3.58 -8.58 19.90
CA CYS A 264 -3.60 -9.91 20.50
C CYS A 264 -5.02 -10.52 20.54
N GLY A 265 -6.03 -9.78 20.09
CA GLY A 265 -7.46 -10.12 20.18
C GLY A 265 -8.15 -9.74 21.48
N GLY A 266 -7.45 -9.09 22.40
CA GLY A 266 -8.00 -8.74 23.72
C GLY A 266 -8.33 -9.98 24.56
N LEU A 267 -9.48 -9.97 25.26
CA LEU A 267 -9.96 -11.14 26.02
C LEU A 267 -10.31 -12.34 25.12
N SER A 268 -10.70 -12.08 23.87
CA SER A 268 -10.90 -13.08 22.82
C SER A 268 -9.55 -13.41 22.17
N LEU A 269 -8.60 -13.85 23.00
CA LEU A 269 -7.19 -13.95 22.68
C LEU A 269 -6.94 -14.82 21.43
N LYS A 270 -6.13 -14.30 20.50
CA LYS A 270 -5.69 -15.06 19.33
C LYS A 270 -4.83 -16.27 19.77
N PRO A 271 -4.94 -17.41 19.08
CA PRO A 271 -3.94 -18.46 19.20
C PRO A 271 -2.56 -17.97 18.74
N ALA A 272 -1.48 -18.57 19.27
CA ALA A 272 -0.10 -18.14 18.98
C ALA A 272 0.21 -18.04 17.47
N ASP A 273 -0.23 -19.04 16.69
CA ASP A 273 -0.02 -19.11 15.24
C ASP A 273 -0.69 -17.98 14.45
N TYR A 274 -1.72 -17.34 15.02
CA TYR A 274 -2.42 -16.20 14.41
C TYR A 274 -2.03 -14.85 15.03
N MET A 275 -1.28 -14.86 16.14
CA MET A 275 -0.82 -13.65 16.83
C MET A 275 0.52 -13.16 16.29
N VAL A 276 1.37 -14.08 15.81
CA VAL A 276 2.55 -13.69 15.02
C VAL A 276 2.09 -12.88 13.81
N THR A 277 2.90 -11.92 13.38
CA THR A 277 2.61 -10.92 12.33
C THR A 277 1.63 -9.79 12.70
N MET A 278 0.89 -9.85 13.81
CA MET A 278 -0.09 -8.81 14.20
C MET A 278 0.51 -7.43 14.53
N LYS A 279 1.85 -7.30 14.53
CA LYS A 279 2.50 -5.98 14.41
C LYS A 279 2.07 -5.24 13.14
N ALA A 280 1.62 -5.96 12.11
CA ALA A 280 1.20 -5.41 10.83
C ALA A 280 -0.25 -4.90 10.82
N ASP A 281 -0.97 -5.03 11.94
CA ASP A 281 -2.38 -4.64 12.02
C ASP A 281 -2.60 -3.10 12.00
N LYS A 282 -1.49 -2.36 11.92
CA LYS A 282 -1.39 -0.93 11.61
C LYS A 282 -1.20 -0.64 10.13
N GLY A 283 -1.36 -1.64 9.26
CA GLY A 283 -1.11 -1.54 7.82
C GLY A 283 -1.91 -0.42 7.16
N GLY A 284 -3.21 -0.31 7.47
CA GLY A 284 -4.10 0.70 6.90
C GLY A 284 -3.74 2.13 7.35
N GLY A 285 -3.53 2.34 8.64
CA GLY A 285 -3.07 3.61 9.20
C GLY A 285 -1.71 4.04 8.64
N SER A 286 -0.79 3.08 8.49
CA SER A 286 0.52 3.33 7.89
C SER A 286 0.39 3.73 6.42
N ALA A 287 -0.45 3.03 5.65
CA ALA A 287 -0.75 3.36 4.25
C ALA A 287 -1.28 4.79 4.10
N VAL A 288 -2.19 5.23 4.98
CA VAL A 288 -2.70 6.61 4.99
C VAL A 288 -1.57 7.63 5.23
N ILE A 289 -0.65 7.39 6.16
CA ILE A 289 0.51 8.27 6.37
C ILE A 289 1.38 8.35 5.10
N GLY A 290 1.66 7.22 4.46
CA GLY A 290 2.40 7.16 3.19
C GLY A 290 1.67 7.85 2.03
N LEU A 291 0.34 7.74 1.97
CA LEU A 291 -0.50 8.40 0.96
C LEU A 291 -0.44 9.92 1.07
N LEU A 292 -0.46 10.47 2.29
CA LEU A 292 -0.33 11.91 2.50
C LEU A 292 1.04 12.42 2.05
N ASN A 293 2.12 11.64 2.24
CA ASN A 293 3.43 11.96 1.68
C ASN A 293 3.40 11.96 0.14
N ALA A 294 2.86 10.89 -0.47
CA ALA A 294 2.83 10.73 -1.92
C ALA A 294 2.03 11.83 -2.61
N LEU A 295 0.80 12.06 -2.16
CA LEU A 295 -0.14 13.01 -2.76
C LEU A 295 0.35 14.47 -2.62
N ALA A 296 0.96 14.81 -1.48
CA ALA A 296 1.55 16.13 -1.27
C ALA A 296 2.76 16.38 -2.20
N LYS A 297 3.69 15.43 -2.31
CA LYS A 297 4.87 15.56 -3.20
C LYS A 297 4.52 15.52 -4.68
N LEU A 298 3.47 14.78 -5.05
CA LEU A 298 2.90 14.81 -6.40
C LEU A 298 2.22 16.16 -6.69
N GLY A 299 1.73 16.84 -5.65
CA GLY A 299 1.10 18.15 -5.77
C GLY A 299 -0.30 18.05 -6.35
N VAL A 300 -1.06 17.00 -5.99
CA VAL A 300 -2.41 16.78 -6.52
C VAL A 300 -3.34 17.94 -6.14
N GLU A 301 -4.29 18.27 -7.02
CA GLU A 301 -5.24 19.38 -6.82
C GLU A 301 -6.45 18.95 -5.95
N ALA A 302 -6.20 18.37 -4.77
CA ALA A 302 -7.23 17.97 -3.80
C ALA A 302 -6.83 18.35 -2.37
N GLU A 303 -7.80 18.75 -1.55
CA GLU A 303 -7.65 18.80 -0.10
C GLU A 303 -7.77 17.37 0.43
N VAL A 304 -6.71 16.83 1.04
CA VAL A 304 -6.66 15.44 1.48
C VAL A 304 -6.43 15.39 2.98
N HIS A 305 -7.33 14.70 3.67
CA HIS A 305 -7.27 14.44 5.10
C HIS A 305 -6.85 13.00 5.35
N GLY A 306 -5.79 12.79 6.12
CA GLY A 306 -5.38 11.46 6.59
C GLY A 306 -5.76 11.28 8.04
N ILE A 307 -6.68 10.37 8.34
CA ILE A 307 -7.21 10.11 9.68
C ILE A 307 -6.81 8.69 10.10
N ILE A 308 -6.06 8.56 11.20
CA ILE A 308 -5.58 7.27 11.69
C ILE A 308 -6.03 7.08 13.13
N GLY A 309 -6.82 6.02 13.38
CA GLY A 309 -7.15 5.57 14.72
C GLY A 309 -6.09 4.58 15.21
N ALA A 310 -5.15 5.06 16.01
CA ALA A 310 -4.03 4.26 16.51
C ALA A 310 -4.22 3.83 17.97
N THR A 311 -4.12 2.52 18.22
CA THR A 311 -4.14 1.90 19.56
C THR A 311 -3.48 0.53 19.49
N GLU A 312 -3.32 -0.14 20.62
CA GLU A 312 -3.18 -1.58 20.70
C GLU A 312 -4.52 -2.21 21.12
N ASN A 313 -4.73 -3.48 20.79
CA ASN A 313 -5.79 -4.31 21.35
C ASN A 313 -5.16 -5.38 22.24
N MET A 314 -5.14 -5.10 23.53
CA MET A 314 -4.43 -5.90 24.53
C MET A 314 -5.39 -6.62 25.47
N ILE A 315 -4.91 -7.71 26.07
CA ILE A 315 -5.57 -8.37 27.20
C ILE A 315 -5.11 -7.74 28.52
N GLY A 316 -6.02 -7.59 29.47
CA GLY A 316 -5.71 -7.06 30.79
C GLY A 316 -6.95 -6.96 31.68
N PRO A 317 -6.79 -6.66 32.98
CA PRO A 317 -7.89 -6.59 33.92
C PRO A 317 -8.90 -5.48 33.60
N ALA A 318 -8.48 -4.45 32.86
CA ALA A 318 -9.32 -3.33 32.43
C ALA A 318 -9.90 -3.51 31.01
N ALA A 319 -9.66 -4.65 30.35
CA ALA A 319 -10.12 -4.87 28.99
C ALA A 319 -11.66 -4.75 28.87
N TYR A 320 -12.09 -4.21 27.72
CA TYR A 320 -13.46 -4.38 27.25
C TYR A 320 -13.73 -5.86 26.94
N LYS A 321 -15.00 -6.25 26.93
CA LYS A 321 -15.42 -7.66 27.07
C LYS A 321 -16.45 -8.03 26.01
N PRO A 322 -16.53 -9.32 25.64
CA PRO A 322 -17.80 -9.86 25.18
C PRO A 322 -18.91 -9.50 26.19
N ASP A 323 -20.09 -9.16 25.70
CA ASP A 323 -21.27 -8.63 26.41
C ASP A 323 -21.24 -7.12 26.73
N ASP A 324 -20.13 -6.41 26.53
CA ASP A 324 -20.16 -4.94 26.61
C ASP A 324 -21.05 -4.37 25.49
N ILE A 325 -21.84 -3.34 25.82
CA ILE A 325 -22.57 -2.52 24.85
C ILE A 325 -21.93 -1.15 24.80
N LEU A 326 -21.34 -0.83 23.66
CA LEU A 326 -20.62 0.43 23.44
C LEU A 326 -21.53 1.43 22.72
N ILE A 327 -21.44 2.71 23.04
CA ILE A 327 -22.13 3.77 22.30
C ILE A 327 -21.13 4.42 21.35
N SER A 328 -21.29 4.24 20.04
CA SER A 328 -20.43 4.90 19.04
C SER A 328 -20.64 6.42 19.03
N LYS A 329 -19.71 7.16 18.40
CA LYS A 329 -19.85 8.60 18.16
C LYS A 329 -21.09 8.95 17.33
N GLU A 330 -21.50 8.09 16.39
CA GLU A 330 -22.75 8.26 15.63
C GLU A 330 -24.02 7.98 16.47
N GLY A 331 -23.87 7.56 17.73
CA GLY A 331 -24.97 7.32 18.67
C GLY A 331 -25.53 5.90 18.64
N LYS A 332 -25.18 5.08 17.63
CA LYS A 332 -25.57 3.66 17.59
C LYS A 332 -24.88 2.86 18.68
N SER A 333 -25.62 1.97 19.30
CA SER A 333 -25.14 0.99 20.27
C SER A 333 -24.58 -0.25 19.58
N ILE A 334 -23.46 -0.77 20.09
CA ILE A 334 -22.73 -1.91 19.54
C ILE A 334 -22.62 -3.00 20.61
N GLU A 335 -23.24 -4.15 20.39
CA GLU A 335 -22.99 -5.35 21.19
C GLU A 335 -21.64 -5.95 20.79
N VAL A 336 -20.70 -5.96 21.72
CA VAL A 336 -19.42 -6.65 21.54
C VAL A 336 -19.62 -8.11 21.90
N ARG A 337 -19.43 -9.02 20.94
CA ARG A 337 -19.45 -10.48 21.20
C ARG A 337 -18.08 -11.14 21.03
N ASN A 338 -17.14 -10.42 20.44
CA ASN A 338 -15.75 -10.86 20.30
C ASN A 338 -14.83 -9.64 20.23
N THR A 339 -13.80 -9.59 21.08
CA THR A 339 -12.84 -8.47 21.17
C THR A 339 -11.73 -8.54 20.10
N ASP A 340 -11.70 -9.59 19.28
CA ASP A 340 -10.84 -9.75 18.10
C ASP A 340 -11.48 -9.15 16.83
N ALA A 341 -12.61 -8.45 16.99
CA ALA A 341 -13.26 -7.64 15.97
C ALA A 341 -13.21 -6.16 16.39
N GLU A 342 -12.04 -5.72 16.81
CA GLU A 342 -11.69 -4.40 17.35
C GLU A 342 -11.52 -3.33 16.27
N GLY A 343 -10.92 -3.68 15.12
CA GLY A 343 -10.54 -2.70 14.10
C GLY A 343 -11.75 -1.93 13.57
N ARG A 344 -12.89 -2.61 13.41
CA ARG A 344 -14.15 -2.00 13.00
C ARG A 344 -14.75 -1.08 14.05
N LEU A 345 -14.46 -1.29 15.33
CA LEU A 345 -14.90 -0.41 16.43
C LEU A 345 -14.12 0.92 16.39
N VAL A 346 -12.80 0.83 16.21
CA VAL A 346 -11.95 2.02 16.01
C VAL A 346 -12.36 2.78 14.75
N LEU A 347 -12.58 2.05 13.63
CA LEU A 347 -13.01 2.65 12.37
C LEU A 347 -14.39 3.31 12.44
N ALA A 348 -15.36 2.74 13.17
CA ALA A 348 -16.69 3.33 13.32
C ALA A 348 -16.62 4.79 13.82
N ASP A 349 -15.83 5.02 14.87
CA ASP A 349 -15.64 6.37 15.42
C ASP A 349 -14.77 7.25 14.51
N CYS A 350 -13.73 6.69 13.87
CA CYS A 350 -12.89 7.45 12.94
C CYS A 350 -13.64 7.88 11.67
N LEU A 351 -14.50 7.02 11.13
CA LEU A 351 -15.38 7.32 9.99
C LEU A 351 -16.41 8.38 10.37
N SER A 352 -16.96 8.33 11.59
CA SER A 352 -17.82 9.38 12.11
C SER A 352 -17.10 10.75 12.14
N TYR A 353 -15.86 10.80 12.61
CA TYR A 353 -15.05 12.03 12.58
C TYR A 353 -14.71 12.50 11.17
N ALA A 354 -14.40 11.57 10.26
CA ALA A 354 -14.13 11.90 8.86
C ALA A 354 -15.34 12.58 8.19
N GLN A 355 -16.56 12.13 8.50
CA GLN A 355 -17.80 12.69 7.95
C GLN A 355 -18.09 14.11 8.44
N ASP A 356 -17.63 14.49 9.64
CA ASP A 356 -17.75 15.87 10.14
C ASP A 356 -16.98 16.89 9.29
N LEU A 357 -15.99 16.43 8.52
CA LEU A 357 -15.24 17.25 7.57
C LEU A 357 -16.01 17.54 6.26
N ASN A 358 -17.16 16.89 6.07
CA ASN A 358 -17.97 16.91 4.85
C ASN A 358 -17.16 16.64 3.57
N PRO A 359 -16.47 15.49 3.46
CA PRO A 359 -15.67 15.15 2.28
C PRO A 359 -16.54 14.78 1.07
N ASP A 360 -15.96 14.96 -0.12
CA ASP A 360 -16.55 14.48 -1.38
C ASP A 360 -16.36 12.97 -1.55
N VAL A 361 -15.28 12.41 -0.99
CA VAL A 361 -14.92 10.99 -1.04
C VAL A 361 -14.32 10.56 0.29
N ILE A 362 -14.72 9.38 0.78
CA ILE A 362 -14.13 8.70 1.93
C ILE A 362 -13.57 7.36 1.47
N VAL A 363 -12.31 7.07 1.77
CA VAL A 363 -11.75 5.74 1.56
C VAL A 363 -11.12 5.27 2.86
N ASP A 364 -11.55 4.12 3.38
CA ASP A 364 -10.89 3.51 4.54
C ASP A 364 -10.05 2.29 4.16
N PHE A 365 -8.90 2.15 4.83
CA PHE A 365 -7.95 1.06 4.66
C PHE A 365 -7.76 0.32 5.97
N ALA A 366 -7.90 -0.99 5.94
CA ALA A 366 -7.76 -1.80 7.14
C ALA A 366 -7.30 -3.22 6.85
N THR A 367 -6.40 -3.74 7.68
CA THR A 367 -6.16 -5.17 7.85
C THR A 367 -7.31 -5.74 8.69
N LEU A 368 -8.49 -5.91 8.07
CA LEU A 368 -9.74 -6.01 8.85
C LEU A 368 -10.17 -7.44 9.11
N THR A 369 -10.01 -8.35 8.14
CA THR A 369 -10.54 -9.71 8.30
C THR A 369 -9.64 -10.79 7.71
N GLY A 370 -9.42 -11.85 8.50
CA GLY A 370 -8.84 -13.10 7.97
C GLY A 370 -9.74 -13.75 6.90
N ALA A 371 -11.05 -13.50 6.95
CA ALA A 371 -12.00 -13.98 5.93
C ALA A 371 -11.73 -13.40 4.53
N CYS A 372 -11.21 -12.16 4.43
CA CYS A 372 -10.78 -11.58 3.16
C CYS A 372 -9.62 -12.40 2.57
N VAL A 373 -8.62 -12.74 3.39
CA VAL A 373 -7.46 -13.55 2.99
C VAL A 373 -7.87 -14.95 2.58
N VAL A 374 -8.81 -15.58 3.31
CA VAL A 374 -9.35 -16.90 2.92
C VAL A 374 -10.04 -16.85 1.56
N GLY A 375 -10.78 -15.78 1.26
CA GLY A 375 -11.54 -15.66 0.02
C GLY A 375 -10.72 -15.23 -1.21
N LEU A 376 -9.73 -14.34 -1.02
CA LEU A 376 -9.00 -13.68 -2.11
C LEU A 376 -7.50 -14.04 -2.15
N GLY A 377 -6.99 -14.77 -1.16
CA GLY A 377 -5.58 -15.06 -0.98
C GLY A 377 -4.79 -13.92 -0.31
N GLU A 378 -3.50 -14.15 -0.12
CA GLU A 378 -2.58 -13.22 0.57
C GLU A 378 -2.20 -11.99 -0.26
N PHE A 379 -2.52 -11.95 -1.55
CA PHE A 379 -1.96 -10.94 -2.47
C PHE A 379 -2.98 -9.91 -2.96
N THR A 380 -4.27 -10.09 -2.64
CA THR A 380 -5.37 -9.32 -3.21
C THR A 380 -6.16 -8.61 -2.11
N SER A 381 -6.42 -7.31 -2.28
CA SER A 381 -7.29 -6.56 -1.35
C SER A 381 -8.75 -6.57 -1.82
N ALA A 382 -9.69 -6.51 -0.88
CA ALA A 382 -11.11 -6.40 -1.21
C ALA A 382 -11.57 -4.93 -1.31
N ILE A 383 -12.39 -4.62 -2.31
CA ILE A 383 -13.07 -3.32 -2.45
C ILE A 383 -14.55 -3.50 -2.13
N MET A 384 -15.07 -2.68 -1.23
CA MET A 384 -16.48 -2.65 -0.82
C MET A 384 -17.02 -1.21 -0.80
N GLY A 385 -18.34 -1.06 -0.93
CA GLY A 385 -19.03 0.23 -1.05
C GLY A 385 -20.30 0.12 -1.89
N HIS A 386 -21.10 1.18 -1.95
CA HIS A 386 -22.38 1.19 -2.67
C HIS A 386 -22.24 1.70 -4.11
N ASN A 387 -21.42 2.72 -4.31
CA ASN A 387 -21.24 3.33 -5.62
C ASN A 387 -20.36 2.47 -6.53
N GLU A 388 -20.97 1.80 -7.52
CA GLU A 388 -20.26 0.94 -8.47
C GLU A 388 -19.25 1.71 -9.35
N GLU A 389 -19.55 2.95 -9.74
CA GLU A 389 -18.61 3.76 -10.53
C GLU A 389 -17.36 4.09 -9.73
N LEU A 390 -17.54 4.47 -8.46
CA LEU A 390 -16.43 4.78 -7.56
C LEU A 390 -15.56 3.54 -7.29
N LYS A 391 -16.21 2.37 -7.10
CA LYS A 391 -15.51 1.08 -6.95
C LYS A 391 -14.74 0.69 -8.21
N ASN A 392 -15.36 0.83 -9.38
CA ASN A 392 -14.71 0.53 -10.67
C ASN A 392 -13.51 1.45 -10.90
N LEU A 393 -13.64 2.74 -10.58
CA LEU A 393 -12.53 3.68 -10.69
C LEU A 393 -11.36 3.26 -9.80
N PHE A 394 -11.62 2.88 -8.54
CA PHE A 394 -10.58 2.41 -7.64
C PHE A 394 -9.94 1.10 -8.12
N GLU A 395 -10.75 0.14 -8.56
CA GLU A 395 -10.30 -1.16 -9.08
C GLU A 395 -9.40 -0.99 -10.31
N THR A 396 -9.86 -0.30 -11.35
CA THR A 396 -9.10 -0.10 -12.60
C THR A 396 -7.80 0.66 -12.32
N SER A 397 -7.86 1.81 -11.62
CA SER A 397 -6.65 2.57 -11.30
C SER A 397 -5.66 1.78 -10.44
N GLY A 398 -6.16 0.97 -9.52
CA GLY A 398 -5.33 0.14 -8.67
C GLY A 398 -4.63 -1.00 -9.40
N LEU A 399 -5.34 -1.69 -10.31
CA LEU A 399 -4.77 -2.72 -11.17
C LEU A 399 -3.68 -2.14 -12.08
N GLU A 400 -3.91 -0.98 -12.70
CA GLU A 400 -2.89 -0.27 -13.50
C GLU A 400 -1.65 0.10 -12.67
N SER A 401 -1.84 0.50 -11.40
CA SER A 401 -0.75 0.78 -10.47
C SER A 401 0.07 -0.46 -10.06
N GLY A 402 -0.46 -1.66 -10.35
CA GLY A 402 0.14 -2.95 -10.03
C GLY A 402 -0.22 -3.51 -8.66
N GLU A 403 -1.36 -3.13 -8.09
CA GLU A 403 -1.93 -3.81 -6.91
C GLU A 403 -3.07 -4.73 -7.34
N LEU A 404 -3.18 -5.91 -6.72
CA LEU A 404 -4.24 -6.85 -7.00
C LEU A 404 -5.47 -6.54 -6.14
N LEU A 405 -6.62 -6.43 -6.78
CA LEU A 405 -7.86 -5.98 -6.15
C LEU A 405 -9.04 -6.82 -6.63
N ALA A 406 -10.05 -6.97 -5.78
CA ALA A 406 -11.32 -7.59 -6.15
C ALA A 406 -12.49 -6.94 -5.42
N LYS A 407 -13.57 -6.60 -6.13
CA LYS A 407 -14.80 -6.13 -5.51
C LYS A 407 -15.55 -7.26 -4.82
N LEU A 408 -16.05 -7.01 -3.61
CA LEU A 408 -16.96 -7.92 -2.90
C LEU A 408 -18.36 -7.28 -2.76
N PRO A 409 -19.44 -7.97 -3.21
CA PRO A 409 -20.77 -7.37 -3.25
C PRO A 409 -21.48 -7.45 -1.89
N PHE A 410 -22.00 -6.31 -1.44
CA PHE A 410 -22.99 -6.29 -0.36
C PHE A 410 -24.31 -6.93 -0.80
N ASN A 411 -25.03 -7.52 0.15
CA ASN A 411 -26.40 -7.94 -0.07
C ASN A 411 -27.21 -7.94 1.24
N ARG A 412 -28.54 -7.88 1.10
CA ARG A 412 -29.47 -7.79 2.22
C ARG A 412 -29.44 -8.99 3.18
N HIS A 413 -29.01 -10.16 2.73
CA HIS A 413 -28.99 -11.36 3.57
C HIS A 413 -27.83 -11.30 4.55
N LEU A 414 -26.65 -10.88 4.07
CA LEU A 414 -25.48 -10.68 4.92
C LEU A 414 -25.71 -9.54 5.93
N LYS A 415 -26.45 -8.49 5.55
CA LYS A 415 -26.76 -7.38 6.47
C LYS A 415 -27.50 -7.83 7.73
N LYS A 416 -28.40 -8.81 7.62
CA LYS A 416 -29.14 -9.36 8.77
C LYS A 416 -28.27 -10.12 9.76
N LEU A 417 -27.08 -10.56 9.33
CA LEU A 417 -26.22 -11.40 10.16
C LEU A 417 -25.53 -10.64 11.30
N ILE A 418 -25.50 -9.31 11.22
CA ILE A 418 -24.94 -8.41 12.24
C ILE A 418 -26.02 -7.75 13.12
N GLU A 419 -27.27 -8.20 13.05
CA GLU A 419 -28.32 -7.76 13.99
C GLU A 419 -27.96 -8.19 15.42
N SER A 420 -28.22 -7.31 16.39
CA SER A 420 -28.21 -7.64 17.82
C SER A 420 -29.65 -7.68 18.35
N LYS A 421 -29.88 -8.43 19.44
CA LYS A 421 -31.16 -8.43 20.16
C LYS A 421 -31.21 -7.40 21.29
N ILE A 422 -30.07 -6.82 21.65
CA ILE A 422 -29.91 -5.94 22.83
C ILE A 422 -29.19 -4.62 22.50
N ALA A 423 -28.71 -4.46 21.26
CA ALA A 423 -28.09 -3.25 20.73
C ALA A 423 -28.53 -3.03 19.27
N ASP A 424 -28.14 -1.91 18.67
CA ASP A 424 -28.49 -1.59 17.28
C ASP A 424 -27.76 -2.49 16.28
N VAL A 425 -26.52 -2.89 16.60
CA VAL A 425 -25.67 -3.74 15.77
C VAL A 425 -24.74 -4.61 16.62
N CYS A 426 -24.39 -5.79 16.14
CA CYS A 426 -23.37 -6.66 16.73
C CYS A 426 -22.03 -6.48 16.00
N ASN A 427 -20.91 -6.48 16.73
CA ASN A 427 -19.58 -6.32 16.11
C ASN A 427 -19.12 -7.55 15.30
N ILE A 428 -19.79 -8.70 15.44
CA ILE A 428 -19.54 -9.90 14.63
C ILE A 428 -20.80 -10.36 13.90
N SER A 429 -20.58 -11.16 12.86
CA SER A 429 -21.63 -11.92 12.20
C SER A 429 -22.04 -13.12 13.04
N SER A 430 -23.33 -13.43 13.07
CA SER A 430 -23.90 -14.67 13.60
C SER A 430 -23.53 -15.92 12.78
N SER A 431 -23.01 -15.72 11.56
CA SER A 431 -22.52 -16.78 10.66
C SER A 431 -21.00 -16.75 10.55
N ARG A 432 -20.39 -17.93 10.33
CA ARG A 432 -18.97 -18.10 9.99
C ARG A 432 -18.64 -17.70 8.55
N TYR A 433 -19.65 -17.52 7.69
CA TYR A 433 -19.48 -17.25 6.26
C TYR A 433 -19.67 -15.76 5.94
N GLY A 434 -18.89 -15.22 5.01
CA GLY A 434 -19.00 -13.83 4.55
C GLY A 434 -18.40 -12.81 5.53
N GLY A 435 -17.39 -13.19 6.31
CA GLY A 435 -16.79 -12.34 7.36
C GLY A 435 -16.27 -10.99 6.86
N ALA A 436 -15.62 -10.94 5.69
CA ALA A 436 -15.14 -9.69 5.08
C ALA A 436 -16.31 -8.75 4.73
N ILE A 437 -17.33 -9.30 4.09
CA ILE A 437 -18.49 -8.52 3.62
C ILE A 437 -19.35 -8.05 4.78
N THR A 438 -19.55 -8.88 5.81
CA THR A 438 -20.27 -8.49 7.03
C THR A 438 -19.50 -7.45 7.86
N ALA A 439 -18.16 -7.45 7.83
CA ALA A 439 -17.36 -6.37 8.39
C ALA A 439 -17.59 -5.05 7.63
N GLY A 440 -17.57 -5.07 6.29
CA GLY A 440 -17.94 -3.89 5.49
C GLY A 440 -19.38 -3.42 5.76
N LEU A 441 -20.33 -4.34 5.93
CA LEU A 441 -21.71 -4.00 6.30
C LEU A 441 -21.82 -3.42 7.72
N PHE A 442 -20.97 -3.84 8.65
CA PHE A 442 -20.86 -3.21 9.97
C PHE A 442 -20.38 -1.76 9.83
N LEU A 443 -19.29 -1.51 9.07
CA LEU A 443 -18.80 -0.14 8.84
C LEU A 443 -19.86 0.74 8.18
N ASN A 444 -20.62 0.19 7.22
CA ASN A 444 -21.73 0.88 6.57
C ASN A 444 -22.80 1.40 7.56
N GLU A 445 -22.98 0.78 8.73
CA GLU A 445 -23.93 1.27 9.73
C GLU A 445 -23.52 2.61 10.33
N PHE A 446 -22.25 3.01 10.20
CA PHE A 446 -21.69 4.28 10.69
C PHE A 446 -21.41 5.30 9.57
N ILE A 447 -21.76 4.96 8.33
CA ILE A 447 -21.74 5.88 7.20
C ILE A 447 -23.15 6.47 7.05
N ARG A 448 -23.29 7.78 7.23
CA ARG A 448 -24.55 8.52 7.07
C ARG A 448 -25.01 8.46 5.61
N ASP A 449 -26.32 8.58 5.39
CA ASP A 449 -26.92 8.37 4.07
C ASP A 449 -26.31 9.27 2.99
N GLU A 450 -25.99 10.53 3.31
CA GLU A 450 -25.36 11.51 2.41
C GLU A 450 -23.90 11.20 2.02
N PHE A 451 -23.28 10.19 2.65
CA PHE A 451 -21.92 9.72 2.36
C PHE A 451 -21.86 8.28 1.82
N LYS A 452 -22.97 7.52 1.82
CA LYS A 452 -22.96 6.11 1.37
C LYS A 452 -22.44 5.92 -0.04
N ASP A 453 -22.79 6.83 -0.96
CA ASP A 453 -22.33 6.80 -2.36
C ASP A 453 -20.96 7.47 -2.57
N LYS A 454 -20.33 7.96 -1.51
CA LYS A 454 -19.00 8.60 -1.51
C LYS A 454 -17.93 7.75 -0.82
N TRP A 455 -18.31 6.59 -0.30
CA TRP A 455 -17.49 5.78 0.58
C TRP A 455 -17.01 4.48 -0.08
N LEU A 456 -15.73 4.19 0.11
CA LEU A 456 -15.10 2.92 -0.19
C LEU A 456 -14.44 2.34 1.06
N HIS A 457 -14.60 1.04 1.26
CA HIS A 457 -13.85 0.26 2.24
C HIS A 457 -12.90 -0.69 1.53
N ILE A 458 -11.62 -0.64 1.90
CA ILE A 458 -10.56 -1.47 1.35
C ILE A 458 -9.98 -2.38 2.44
N ASP A 459 -10.30 -3.68 2.38
CA ASP A 459 -9.71 -4.68 3.28
C ASP A 459 -8.38 -5.18 2.68
N ILE A 460 -7.27 -4.76 3.29
CA ILE A 460 -5.90 -5.06 2.87
C ILE A 460 -5.25 -6.16 3.72
N ALA A 461 -6.04 -6.93 4.48
CA ALA A 461 -5.54 -7.94 5.43
C ALA A 461 -4.53 -8.93 4.84
N GLY A 462 -4.69 -9.30 3.56
CA GLY A 462 -3.75 -10.17 2.85
C GLY A 462 -2.45 -9.44 2.51
N PRO A 463 -2.48 -8.53 1.52
CA PRO A 463 -1.25 -8.05 0.92
C PRO A 463 -0.44 -7.09 1.79
N ALA A 464 -1.01 -6.53 2.87
CA ALA A 464 -0.31 -5.56 3.72
C ALA A 464 0.99 -6.13 4.32
N TYR A 465 1.02 -7.42 4.66
CA TYR A 465 2.18 -8.10 5.22
C TYR A 465 2.20 -9.59 4.83
N VAL A 466 3.29 -10.05 4.24
CA VAL A 466 3.42 -11.43 3.75
C VAL A 466 4.81 -11.98 4.12
N GLU A 467 4.86 -13.18 4.69
CA GLU A 467 6.10 -13.80 5.20
C GLU A 467 6.96 -14.49 4.10
N LYS A 468 7.03 -13.88 2.92
CA LYS A 468 7.88 -14.28 1.78
C LYS A 468 8.07 -13.10 0.82
N GLU A 469 9.05 -13.19 -0.06
CA GLU A 469 9.16 -12.27 -1.20
C GLU A 469 8.06 -12.58 -2.23
N TRP A 470 7.50 -11.54 -2.85
CA TRP A 470 6.54 -11.64 -3.95
C TRP A 470 6.48 -10.32 -4.73
N ASP A 471 6.47 -10.37 -6.07
CA ASP A 471 6.50 -9.17 -6.92
C ASP A 471 7.62 -8.18 -6.45
N VAL A 472 7.30 -6.89 -6.34
CA VAL A 472 8.19 -5.83 -5.84
C VAL A 472 8.31 -5.77 -4.31
N ASN A 473 7.78 -6.76 -3.60
CA ASN A 473 7.70 -6.77 -2.13
C ASN A 473 8.73 -7.73 -1.54
N SER A 474 9.47 -7.26 -0.53
CA SER A 474 10.34 -8.09 0.29
C SER A 474 9.49 -8.87 1.31
N PHE A 475 10.12 -9.77 2.08
CA PHE A 475 9.51 -10.34 3.28
C PHE A 475 8.94 -9.24 4.19
N GLY A 476 7.73 -9.46 4.71
CA GLY A 476 7.04 -8.56 5.63
C GLY A 476 6.14 -7.56 4.93
N ALA A 477 6.23 -6.29 5.33
CA ALA A 477 5.34 -5.24 4.85
C ALA A 477 5.53 -4.93 3.35
N SER A 478 4.42 -4.73 2.64
CA SER A 478 4.43 -4.41 1.20
C SER A 478 4.19 -2.93 0.88
N GLY A 479 3.49 -2.21 1.76
CA GLY A 479 2.94 -0.88 1.45
C GLY A 479 1.62 -0.91 0.68
N ALA A 480 0.86 -2.01 0.77
CA ALA A 480 -0.46 -2.16 0.13
C ALA A 480 -1.40 -0.97 0.37
N GLY A 481 -2.16 -0.61 -0.65
CA GLY A 481 -3.09 0.51 -0.69
C GLY A 481 -2.48 1.82 -1.21
N VAL A 482 -1.17 2.03 -1.06
CA VAL A 482 -0.52 3.32 -1.39
C VAL A 482 -0.52 3.60 -2.89
N ARG A 483 -0.15 2.61 -3.72
CA ARG A 483 -0.08 2.81 -5.18
C ARG A 483 -1.50 2.91 -5.75
N ALA A 484 -2.39 2.02 -5.29
CA ALA A 484 -3.77 1.98 -5.77
C ALA A 484 -4.54 3.27 -5.47
N CYS A 485 -4.48 3.75 -4.23
CA CYS A 485 -5.19 4.96 -3.85
C CYS A 485 -4.58 6.21 -4.48
N THR A 486 -3.25 6.27 -4.67
CA THR A 486 -2.62 7.36 -5.41
C THR A 486 -3.14 7.44 -6.85
N ALA A 487 -3.13 6.32 -7.58
CA ALA A 487 -3.64 6.26 -8.95
C ALA A 487 -5.13 6.61 -9.02
N PHE A 488 -5.93 6.10 -8.08
CA PHE A 488 -7.35 6.44 -7.96
C PHE A 488 -7.57 7.96 -7.79
N VAL A 489 -6.82 8.62 -6.91
CA VAL A 489 -6.93 10.07 -6.71
C VAL A 489 -6.52 10.84 -7.96
N GLU A 490 -5.44 10.44 -8.64
CA GLU A 490 -5.02 11.07 -9.90
C GLU A 490 -6.12 10.96 -10.97
N GLU A 491 -6.72 9.79 -11.17
CA GLU A 491 -7.79 9.57 -12.14
C GLU A 491 -9.10 10.28 -11.76
N LEU A 492 -9.45 10.29 -10.47
CA LEU A 492 -10.60 11.04 -9.96
C LEU A 492 -10.49 12.53 -10.30
N LEU A 493 -9.30 13.12 -10.15
CA LEU A 493 -9.06 14.54 -10.39
C LEU A 493 -8.97 14.92 -11.87
N LYS A 494 -8.66 13.97 -12.76
CA LYS A 494 -8.76 14.16 -14.21
C LYS A 494 -10.21 14.35 -14.67
N LYS A 495 -11.16 13.73 -13.96
CA LYS A 495 -12.60 13.81 -14.23
C LYS A 495 -13.31 14.99 -13.53
N ALA A 496 -12.61 15.69 -12.63
CA ALA A 496 -13.18 16.72 -11.74
C ALA A 496 -12.97 18.17 -12.21
#